data_AF-A0A6N6ZLX7-F1
#
_entry.id   AF-A0A6N6ZLX7-F1
#
_cell.length_a   1.000
_cell.length_b   1.000
_cell.length_c   1.000
_cell.angle_alpha   90.00
_cell.angle_beta   90.00
_cell.angle_gamma   90.00
#
_symmetry.space_group_name_H-M   'P 1'
#
loop_
_entity.id
_entity.type
_entity.pdbx_description
1 polymer ?
#
loop_
_entity_poly.entity_id
_entity_poly.type
_entity_poly.pdbx_seq_one_letter_code
_entity_poly.pdbx_strand_id
1 'polypeptide(L)'
;MVWSRQTIAPPGNVAGDIRCADANALSNGAMKLSDYLILNQIAPASFAKQVGLRSRSSIHRYIRGQRIPTREMMILIEAATGGAVTAADFARRPQADNDNDPAYPWSRNWQREMRCCDHAFRQMLREKPEWDTLSPPVRRAVNILGNRVQMDASERQFRLDGRPADARDLVRQANKFLRLHGLDLIKYPGVDDGN
;
A
#
# COMPACT_ATOMS: atom_id res chain seq x y z
N MET A 1 -29.92 9.59 67.04
CA MET A 1 -29.13 8.95 65.96
C MET A 1 -28.15 9.98 65.43
N VAL A 2 -26.90 9.90 65.89
CA VAL A 2 -25.85 10.90 65.62
C VAL A 2 -24.98 10.38 64.48
N TRP A 3 -24.95 11.10 63.36
CA TRP A 3 -24.09 10.77 62.22
C TRP A 3 -22.72 11.43 62.41
N SER A 4 -21.72 10.63 62.76
CA SER A 4 -20.31 11.04 62.89
C SER A 4 -19.73 11.39 61.52
N ARG A 5 -19.28 12.64 61.35
CA ARG A 5 -18.50 13.07 60.19
C ARG A 5 -17.04 12.68 60.40
N GLN A 6 -16.52 11.78 59.55
CA GLN A 6 -15.09 11.52 59.44
C GLN A 6 -14.44 12.63 58.61
N THR A 7 -13.67 13.48 59.28
CA THR A 7 -12.85 14.52 58.66
C THR A 7 -11.55 13.87 58.17
N ILE A 8 -11.40 13.74 56.84
CA ILE A 8 -10.16 13.27 56.21
C ILE A 8 -9.21 14.48 56.13
N ALA A 9 -8.06 14.38 56.79
CA ALA A 9 -7.01 15.41 56.73
C ALA A 9 -6.30 15.39 55.36
N PRO A 10 -5.96 16.55 54.78
CA PRO A 10 -5.15 16.60 53.57
C PRO A 10 -3.69 16.19 53.86
N PRO A 11 -3.01 15.49 52.94
CA PRO A 11 -1.61 15.16 53.11
C PRO A 11 -0.75 16.43 53.13
N GLY A 12 0.17 16.47 54.10
CA GLY A 12 1.07 17.58 54.36
C GLY A 12 1.88 17.98 53.13
N ASN A 13 1.82 19.28 52.84
CA ASN A 13 2.61 19.93 51.82
C ASN A 13 4.05 20.06 52.34
N VAL A 14 4.94 19.20 51.86
CA VAL A 14 6.36 19.24 52.19
C VAL A 14 6.98 20.43 51.44
N ALA A 15 7.24 21.50 52.19
CA ALA A 15 8.06 22.62 51.76
C ALA A 15 9.50 22.13 51.61
N GLY A 16 9.84 21.63 50.42
CA GLY A 16 11.19 21.23 50.03
C GLY A 16 11.74 22.20 48.99
N ASP A 17 12.69 23.01 49.45
CA ASP A 17 13.74 23.72 48.71
C ASP A 17 13.64 23.79 47.17
N ILE A 18 13.38 25.01 46.70
CA ILE A 18 13.68 25.48 45.36
C ILE A 18 15.22 25.49 45.21
N ARG A 19 15.80 24.40 44.71
CA ARG A 19 17.18 24.39 44.21
C ARG A 19 17.23 23.61 42.90
N CYS A 20 17.85 24.26 41.91
CA CYS A 20 18.17 23.75 40.58
C CYS A 20 17.02 23.80 39.56
N ALA A 21 16.53 25.03 39.29
CA ALA A 21 16.31 25.42 37.91
C ALA A 21 17.64 25.25 37.12
N ASP A 22 17.55 24.89 35.83
CA ASP A 22 18.59 25.10 34.81
C ASP A 22 19.57 23.98 34.42
N ALA A 23 19.29 22.68 34.65
CA ALA A 23 20.15 21.61 34.09
C ALA A 23 19.48 20.51 33.24
N ASN A 24 18.15 20.33 33.28
CA ASN A 24 17.45 19.35 32.41
C ASN A 24 16.77 19.98 31.18
N ALA A 25 16.96 21.28 30.96
CA ALA A 25 16.34 22.03 29.87
C ALA A 25 16.86 21.69 28.45
N LEU A 26 17.83 20.78 28.31
CA LEU A 26 18.47 20.47 27.02
C LEU A 26 18.48 18.98 26.64
N SER A 27 17.77 18.10 27.38
CA SER A 27 17.65 16.67 27.04
C SER A 27 16.26 16.07 27.30
N ASN A 28 15.21 16.89 27.39
CA ASN A 28 13.84 16.37 27.26
C ASN A 28 13.60 16.09 25.79
N GLY A 29 13.92 14.87 25.36
CA GLY A 29 13.56 14.39 24.04
C GLY A 29 12.05 14.56 23.87
N ALA A 30 11.67 15.53 23.03
CA ALA A 30 10.31 15.82 22.61
C ALA A 30 9.59 14.51 22.25
N MET A 31 8.77 13.97 23.16
CA MET A 31 8.12 12.68 22.97
C MET A 31 6.85 12.90 22.14
N LYS A 32 6.80 12.31 20.94
CA LYS A 32 5.58 12.38 20.13
C LYS A 32 4.47 11.60 20.80
N LEU A 33 3.24 12.09 20.66
CA LEU A 33 2.05 11.39 21.17
C LEU A 33 1.93 9.96 20.60
N SER A 34 2.38 9.71 19.36
CA SER A 34 2.46 8.35 18.79
C SER A 34 3.31 7.41 19.65
N ASP A 35 4.48 7.88 20.03
CA ASP A 35 5.53 7.07 20.64
C ASP A 35 5.13 6.77 22.09
N TYR A 36 4.51 7.74 22.75
CA TYR A 36 3.92 7.56 24.07
C TYR A 36 2.85 6.46 24.08
N LEU A 37 1.94 6.47 23.11
CA LEU A 37 0.88 5.45 23.03
C LEU A 37 1.42 4.06 22.74
N ILE A 38 2.46 3.96 21.90
CA ILE A 38 3.12 2.68 21.59
C ILE A 38 3.85 2.14 22.82
N LEU A 39 4.65 2.98 23.49
CA LEU A 39 5.44 2.60 24.65
C LEU A 39 4.56 2.09 25.80
N ASN A 40 3.43 2.75 26.03
CA ASN A 40 2.48 2.38 27.08
C ASN A 40 1.42 1.36 26.62
N GLN A 41 1.49 0.88 25.37
CA GLN A 41 0.52 -0.05 24.77
C GLN A 41 -0.94 0.42 24.86
N ILE A 42 -1.17 1.74 24.76
CA ILE A 42 -2.50 2.35 24.87
C ILE A 42 -3.11 2.49 23.47
N ALA A 43 -4.28 1.89 23.26
CA ALA A 43 -5.04 2.08 22.03
C ALA A 43 -5.52 3.55 21.89
N PRO A 44 -5.44 4.18 20.71
CA PRO A 44 -5.87 5.57 20.50
C PRO A 44 -7.34 5.85 20.91
N ALA A 45 -8.21 4.86 20.77
CA ALA A 45 -9.61 4.96 21.18
C ALA A 45 -9.78 5.01 22.71
N SER A 46 -8.96 4.28 23.47
CA SER A 46 -8.96 4.31 24.93
C SER A 46 -8.41 5.64 25.44
N PHE A 47 -7.33 6.11 24.83
CA PHE A 47 -6.76 7.42 25.15
C PHE A 47 -7.74 8.58 24.86
N ALA A 48 -8.48 8.50 23.75
CA ALA A 48 -9.53 9.49 23.45
C ALA A 48 -10.59 9.57 24.56
N LYS A 49 -11.03 8.42 25.09
CA LYS A 49 -11.98 8.37 26.22
C LYS A 49 -11.38 8.96 27.49
N GLN A 50 -10.11 8.67 27.78
CA GLN A 50 -9.39 9.17 28.96
C GLN A 50 -9.31 10.71 28.98
N VAL A 51 -9.09 11.32 27.82
CA VAL A 51 -8.98 12.79 27.65
C VAL A 51 -10.37 13.45 27.48
N GLY A 52 -11.45 12.66 27.39
CA GLY A 52 -12.82 13.18 27.24
C GLY A 52 -13.22 13.53 25.80
N LEU A 53 -12.50 13.04 24.78
CA LEU A 53 -12.84 13.21 23.38
C LEU A 53 -13.95 12.24 22.94
N ARG A 54 -14.97 12.76 22.24
CA ARG A 54 -16.06 11.95 21.68
C ARG A 54 -15.62 11.05 20.52
N SER A 55 -14.55 11.41 19.80
CA SER A 55 -14.12 10.69 18.59
C SER A 55 -12.64 10.32 18.64
N ARG A 56 -12.35 9.05 18.37
CA ARG A 56 -10.98 8.54 18.17
C ARG A 56 -10.27 9.17 16.97
N SER A 57 -11.02 9.66 15.98
CA SER A 57 -10.43 10.25 14.77
C SER A 57 -9.66 11.54 15.07
N SER A 58 -10.04 12.27 16.12
CA SER A 58 -9.32 13.47 16.57
C SER A 58 -7.91 13.13 17.04
N ILE A 59 -7.75 12.07 17.86
CA ILE A 59 -6.44 11.60 18.30
C ILE A 59 -5.58 11.17 17.11
N HIS A 60 -6.13 10.45 16.14
CA HIS A 60 -5.39 10.09 14.93
C HIS A 60 -4.90 11.31 14.13
N ARG A 61 -5.70 12.38 14.05
CA ARG A 61 -5.27 13.62 13.39
C ARG A 61 -4.14 14.31 14.15
N TYR A 62 -4.18 14.29 15.49
CA TYR A 62 -3.11 14.84 16.32
C TYR A 62 -1.81 14.05 16.19
N ILE A 63 -1.90 12.70 16.23
CA ILE A 63 -0.76 11.81 16.03
C ILE A 63 -0.07 12.05 14.68
N ARG A 64 -0.85 12.25 13.62
CA ARG A 64 -0.33 12.48 12.26
C ARG A 64 0.12 13.92 12.01
N GLY A 65 -0.05 14.83 12.97
CA GLY A 65 0.19 16.26 12.76
C GLY A 65 -0.77 16.92 11.76
N GLN A 66 -1.89 16.27 11.40
CA GLN A 66 -2.89 16.82 10.48
C GLN A 66 -3.71 17.95 11.12
N ARG A 67 -3.74 18.02 12.45
CA ARG A 67 -4.44 19.05 13.21
C ARG A 67 -3.67 19.37 14.48
N ILE A 68 -3.61 20.65 14.84
CA ILE A 68 -3.08 21.11 16.12
C ILE A 68 -4.24 21.06 17.15
N PRO A 69 -4.06 20.43 18.33
CA PRO A 69 -5.08 20.43 19.39
C PRO A 69 -5.39 21.84 19.90
N THR A 70 -6.59 22.05 20.44
CA THR A 70 -6.92 23.31 21.13
C THR A 70 -6.12 23.43 22.44
N ARG A 71 -5.98 24.65 22.97
CA ARG A 71 -5.25 24.89 24.23
C ARG A 71 -5.78 24.04 25.39
N GLU A 72 -7.10 23.99 25.56
CA GLU A 72 -7.75 23.14 26.58
C GLU A 72 -7.38 21.66 26.41
N MET A 73 -7.38 21.17 25.17
CA MET A 73 -7.03 19.79 24.86
C MET A 73 -5.55 19.50 25.13
N MET A 74 -4.65 20.46 24.87
CA MET A 74 -3.23 20.33 25.20
C MET A 74 -3.02 20.14 26.71
N ILE A 75 -3.71 20.93 27.54
CA ILE A 75 -3.66 20.79 29.01
C ILE A 75 -4.15 19.40 29.45
N LEU A 76 -5.24 18.91 28.87
CA LEU A 76 -5.77 17.59 29.19
C LEU A 76 -4.83 16.45 28.76
N ILE A 77 -4.20 16.57 27.59
CA ILE A 77 -3.22 15.59 27.10
C ILE A 77 -1.97 15.61 27.99
N GLU A 78 -1.46 16.78 28.34
CA GLU A 78 -0.31 16.95 29.22
C GLU A 78 -0.57 16.35 30.60
N ALA A 79 -1.75 16.62 31.19
CA ALA A 79 -2.18 16.03 32.45
C ALA A 79 -2.32 14.50 32.36
N ALA A 80 -2.93 13.97 31.29
CA ALA A 80 -3.13 12.54 31.10
C ALA A 80 -1.82 11.76 30.82
N THR A 81 -0.79 12.45 30.34
CA THR A 81 0.54 11.87 30.04
C THR A 81 1.58 12.16 31.11
N GLY A 82 1.20 12.84 32.20
CA GLY A 82 2.12 13.22 33.27
C GLY A 82 3.23 14.17 32.81
N GLY A 83 2.96 15.01 31.81
CA GLY A 83 3.95 15.93 31.23
C GLY A 83 4.90 15.29 30.21
N ALA A 84 4.73 14.01 29.88
CA ALA A 84 5.57 13.36 28.87
C ALA A 84 5.34 13.93 27.46
N VAL A 85 4.09 14.33 27.15
CA VAL A 85 3.73 15.01 25.90
C VAL A 85 3.31 16.43 26.24
N THR A 86 4.07 17.40 25.75
CA THR A 86 3.90 18.84 26.02
C THR A 86 3.36 19.59 24.81
N ALA A 87 2.93 20.83 25.00
CA ALA A 87 2.47 21.69 23.89
C ALA A 87 3.56 21.93 22.82
N ALA A 88 4.85 21.90 23.20
CA ALA A 88 5.97 22.07 22.27
C ALA A 88 6.06 20.93 21.25
N ASP A 89 5.61 19.73 21.61
CA ASP A 89 5.62 18.54 20.73
C ASP A 89 4.62 18.67 19.57
N PHE A 90 3.54 19.44 19.79
CA PHE A 90 2.56 19.77 18.75
C PHE A 90 2.94 21.02 17.94
N ALA A 91 3.87 21.84 18.45
CA ALA A 91 4.30 23.07 17.80
C ALA A 91 5.27 22.82 16.62
N ARG A 92 5.73 21.58 16.44
CA ARG A 92 6.86 21.30 15.54
C ARG A 92 6.43 21.19 14.08
N ARG A 93 7.19 21.95 13.28
CA ARG A 93 7.08 22.25 11.84
C ARG A 93 6.57 21.08 11.00
N PRO A 94 5.82 21.36 9.90
CA PRO A 94 5.66 20.38 8.82
C PRO A 94 7.06 19.88 8.50
N GLN A 95 7.30 18.63 8.87
CA GLN A 95 8.55 17.96 8.64
C GLN A 95 8.61 17.91 7.13
N ALA A 96 9.46 18.74 6.52
CA ALA A 96 9.68 18.74 5.06
C ALA A 96 9.76 17.27 4.68
N ASP A 97 8.79 16.86 3.89
CA ASP A 97 8.41 15.48 3.75
C ASP A 97 9.70 14.69 3.51
N ASN A 98 10.00 13.75 4.42
CA ASN A 98 10.92 12.70 4.05
C ASN A 98 10.19 12.00 2.90
N ASP A 99 10.50 12.39 1.66
CA ASP A 99 10.00 11.86 0.38
C ASP A 99 10.19 10.33 0.24
N ASN A 100 10.67 9.66 1.29
CA ASN A 100 10.90 8.24 1.40
C ASN A 100 9.88 7.48 2.26
N ASP A 101 8.85 8.12 2.84
CA ASP A 101 7.70 7.38 3.44
C ASP A 101 6.49 7.50 2.51
N PRO A 102 6.32 6.61 1.52
CA PRO A 102 5.20 6.69 0.58
C PRO A 102 3.89 6.67 1.36
N ALA A 103 3.14 7.77 1.22
CA ALA A 103 2.07 8.35 2.05
C ALA A 103 0.85 7.47 2.42
N TYR A 104 1.00 6.16 2.43
CA TYR A 104 -0.05 5.24 2.08
C TYR A 104 0.25 3.87 2.71
N PRO A 105 -0.50 3.37 3.72
CA PRO A 105 -0.13 2.18 4.50
C PRO A 105 0.05 0.88 3.70
N TRP A 106 -0.60 0.74 2.54
CA TRP A 106 -0.38 -0.34 1.56
C TRP A 106 1.01 -0.32 0.88
N SER A 107 1.74 0.81 0.90
CA SER A 107 3.05 0.96 0.24
C SER A 107 4.18 0.18 0.93
N ARG A 108 4.06 -0.10 2.24
CA ARG A 108 5.06 -0.90 2.97
C ARG A 108 4.94 -2.39 2.65
N ASN A 109 3.75 -2.88 2.33
CA ASN A 109 3.57 -4.23 1.81
C ASN A 109 3.85 -4.29 0.30
N TRP A 110 3.68 -3.17 -0.40
CA TRP A 110 3.96 -3.04 -1.82
C TRP A 110 5.42 -3.31 -2.19
N GLN A 111 6.42 -2.99 -1.35
CA GLN A 111 7.80 -3.38 -1.67
C GLN A 111 8.03 -4.89 -1.59
N ARG A 112 7.30 -5.61 -0.73
CA ARG A 112 7.35 -7.08 -0.62
C ARG A 112 6.54 -7.73 -1.74
N GLU A 113 5.35 -7.21 -2.02
CA GLU A 113 4.50 -7.62 -3.15
C GLU A 113 5.13 -7.28 -4.50
N MET A 114 5.79 -6.13 -4.67
CA MET A 114 6.54 -5.78 -5.88
C MET A 114 7.70 -6.71 -6.10
N ARG A 115 8.42 -7.17 -5.07
CA ARG A 115 9.47 -8.17 -5.28
C ARG A 115 8.87 -9.49 -5.80
N CYS A 116 7.67 -9.85 -5.37
CA CYS A 116 6.96 -11.01 -5.92
C CYS A 116 6.42 -10.74 -7.35
N CYS A 117 5.83 -9.57 -7.61
CA CYS A 117 5.32 -9.20 -8.94
C CYS A 117 6.45 -9.01 -9.96
N ASP A 118 7.55 -8.37 -9.59
CA ASP A 118 8.74 -8.19 -10.43
C ASP A 118 9.44 -9.54 -10.67
N HIS A 119 9.50 -10.42 -9.68
CA HIS A 119 9.97 -11.80 -9.87
C HIS A 119 9.06 -12.58 -10.83
N ALA A 120 7.74 -12.54 -10.64
CA ALA A 120 6.77 -13.23 -11.51
C ALA A 120 6.80 -12.66 -12.94
N PHE A 121 6.92 -11.34 -13.09
CA PHE A 121 7.01 -10.68 -14.39
C PHE A 121 8.34 -11.00 -15.10
N ARG A 122 9.47 -10.99 -14.39
CA ARG A 122 10.76 -11.46 -14.93
C ARG A 122 10.75 -12.94 -15.27
N GLN A 123 10.01 -13.75 -14.52
CA GLN A 123 9.80 -15.15 -14.81
C GLN A 123 8.96 -15.34 -16.08
N MET A 124 7.86 -14.61 -16.24
CA MET A 124 7.09 -14.55 -17.49
C MET A 124 7.92 -14.09 -18.68
N LEU A 125 8.84 -13.13 -18.50
CA LEU A 125 9.73 -12.67 -19.58
C LEU A 125 10.84 -13.68 -19.92
N ARG A 126 11.20 -14.57 -18.98
CA ARG A 126 12.18 -15.64 -19.19
C ARG A 126 11.54 -16.88 -19.82
N GLU A 127 10.29 -17.15 -19.47
CA GLU A 127 9.49 -18.19 -20.10
C GLU A 127 9.23 -17.75 -21.55
N LYS A 128 9.91 -18.42 -22.49
CA LYS A 128 9.66 -18.18 -23.91
C LYS A 128 8.18 -18.39 -24.18
N PRO A 129 7.50 -17.45 -24.83
CA PRO A 129 6.09 -17.60 -25.12
C PRO A 129 5.86 -18.91 -25.87
N GLU A 130 4.83 -19.66 -25.50
CA GLU A 130 4.58 -21.01 -26.01
C GLU A 130 4.53 -21.08 -27.55
N TRP A 131 4.15 -19.98 -28.20
CA TRP A 131 4.12 -19.87 -29.65
C TRP A 131 5.51 -19.84 -30.33
N ASP A 132 6.62 -19.78 -29.59
CA ASP A 132 7.99 -19.91 -30.13
C ASP A 132 8.31 -21.37 -30.55
N THR A 133 7.49 -22.33 -30.14
CA THR A 133 7.56 -23.73 -30.61
C THR A 133 6.84 -23.98 -31.94
N LEU A 134 6.11 -22.99 -32.45
CA LEU A 134 5.35 -23.13 -33.69
C LEU A 134 6.27 -23.13 -34.91
N SER A 135 5.85 -23.85 -35.95
CA SER A 135 6.55 -23.79 -37.23
C SER A 135 6.53 -22.33 -37.76
N PRO A 136 7.63 -21.86 -38.40
CA PRO A 136 7.71 -20.51 -38.93
C PRO A 136 6.51 -20.04 -39.79
N PRO A 137 5.93 -20.85 -40.69
CA PRO A 137 4.76 -20.43 -41.47
C PRO A 137 3.51 -20.22 -40.61
N VAL A 138 3.29 -21.06 -39.59
CA VAL A 138 2.14 -20.92 -38.67
C VAL A 138 2.30 -19.66 -37.83
N ARG A 139 3.51 -19.41 -37.30
CA ARG A 139 3.81 -18.17 -36.58
C ARG A 139 3.55 -16.93 -37.44
N ARG A 140 3.95 -16.96 -38.72
CA ARG A 140 3.64 -15.88 -39.68
C ARG A 140 2.13 -15.70 -39.87
N ALA A 141 1.38 -16.79 -40.00
CA ALA A 141 -0.08 -16.76 -40.14
C ALA A 141 -0.77 -16.16 -38.90
N VAL A 142 -0.35 -16.57 -37.69
CA VAL A 142 -0.85 -16.00 -36.42
C VAL A 142 -0.59 -14.49 -36.35
N ASN A 143 0.62 -14.06 -36.71
CA ASN A 143 0.97 -12.63 -36.73
C ASN A 143 0.11 -11.80 -37.71
N ILE A 144 -0.26 -12.39 -38.86
CA ILE A 144 -1.13 -11.73 -39.85
C ILE A 144 -2.57 -11.64 -39.37
N LEU A 145 -3.08 -12.71 -38.74
CA LEU A 145 -4.47 -12.76 -38.25
C LEU A 145 -4.67 -12.01 -36.92
N GLY A 146 -3.59 -11.79 -36.17
CA GLY A 146 -3.58 -11.03 -34.92
C GLY A 146 -4.57 -11.58 -33.89
N ASN A 147 -5.39 -10.71 -33.31
CA ASN A 147 -6.31 -11.02 -32.21
C ASN A 147 -7.44 -12.00 -32.58
N ARG A 148 -7.59 -12.38 -33.85
CA ARG A 148 -8.59 -13.38 -34.28
C ARG A 148 -8.20 -14.79 -33.90
N VAL A 149 -6.91 -15.03 -33.67
CA VAL A 149 -6.39 -16.33 -33.25
C VAL A 149 -6.16 -16.31 -31.76
N GLN A 150 -6.82 -17.24 -31.07
CA GLN A 150 -6.55 -17.57 -29.68
C GLN A 150 -5.86 -18.93 -29.64
N MET A 151 -4.87 -19.08 -28.77
CA MET A 151 -4.22 -20.36 -28.51
C MET A 151 -4.60 -20.80 -27.12
N ASP A 152 -5.16 -22.00 -27.01
CA ASP A 152 -5.41 -22.60 -25.70
C ASP A 152 -4.13 -23.30 -25.22
N ALA A 153 -3.52 -22.76 -24.16
CA ALA A 153 -2.29 -23.30 -23.59
C ALA A 153 -2.47 -24.75 -23.09
N SER A 154 -3.68 -25.09 -22.65
CA SER A 154 -3.99 -26.40 -22.08
C SER A 154 -4.10 -27.50 -23.14
N GLU A 155 -4.74 -27.19 -24.27
CA GLU A 155 -5.09 -28.18 -25.30
C GLU A 155 -4.17 -28.15 -26.53
N ARG A 156 -3.23 -27.18 -26.60
CA ARG A 156 -2.40 -26.90 -27.80
C ARG A 156 -3.22 -26.75 -29.09
N GLN A 157 -4.48 -26.33 -28.94
CA GLN A 157 -5.40 -26.14 -30.04
C GLN A 157 -5.54 -24.65 -30.36
N PHE A 158 -5.64 -24.31 -31.64
CA PHE A 158 -5.93 -22.95 -32.05
C PHE A 158 -7.43 -22.75 -32.13
N ARG A 159 -7.86 -21.53 -31.81
CA ARG A 159 -9.22 -21.06 -32.03
C ARG A 159 -9.19 -19.86 -32.95
N LEU A 160 -9.92 -19.93 -34.05
CA LEU A 160 -10.13 -18.80 -34.95
C LEU A 160 -11.55 -18.29 -34.75
N ASP A 161 -11.69 -17.05 -34.29
CA ASP A 161 -12.98 -16.42 -33.98
C ASP A 161 -13.85 -17.28 -33.03
N GLY A 162 -13.19 -17.93 -32.06
CA GLY A 162 -13.81 -18.79 -31.05
C GLY A 162 -14.11 -20.23 -31.48
N ARG A 163 -13.81 -20.62 -32.72
CA ARG A 163 -13.99 -21.99 -33.21
C ARG A 163 -12.66 -22.76 -33.25
N PRO A 164 -12.62 -24.05 -32.90
CA PRO A 164 -11.41 -24.85 -33.04
C PRO A 164 -10.94 -24.84 -34.50
N ALA A 165 -9.66 -24.63 -34.70
CA ALA A 165 -9.03 -24.51 -36.01
C ALA A 165 -7.66 -25.20 -35.99
N ASP A 166 -7.32 -25.85 -37.10
CA ASP A 166 -6.01 -26.46 -37.27
C ASP A 166 -5.00 -25.45 -37.85
N ALA A 167 -3.72 -25.77 -37.75
CA ALA A 167 -2.64 -24.97 -38.34
C ALA A 167 -2.87 -24.69 -39.85
N ARG A 168 -3.42 -25.67 -40.58
CA ARG A 168 -3.77 -25.53 -42.01
C ARG A 168 -4.87 -24.48 -42.22
N ASP A 169 -5.86 -24.43 -41.35
CA ASP A 169 -6.97 -23.48 -41.46
C ASP A 169 -6.49 -22.05 -41.17
N LEU A 170 -5.60 -21.89 -40.18
CA LEU A 170 -4.95 -20.60 -39.91
C LEU A 170 -4.19 -20.09 -41.14
N VAL A 171 -3.35 -20.94 -41.74
CA VAL A 171 -2.59 -20.56 -42.94
C VAL A 171 -3.53 -20.25 -44.11
N ARG A 172 -4.58 -21.06 -44.33
CA ARG A 172 -5.56 -20.82 -45.39
C ARG A 172 -6.27 -19.46 -45.23
N GLN A 173 -6.63 -19.10 -44.00
CA GLN A 173 -7.29 -17.82 -43.69
C GLN A 173 -6.32 -16.64 -43.81
N ALA A 174 -5.07 -16.80 -43.36
CA ALA A 174 -4.03 -15.80 -43.57
C ALA A 174 -3.76 -15.58 -45.07
N ASN A 175 -3.66 -16.66 -45.86
CA ASN A 175 -3.49 -16.58 -47.31
C ASN A 175 -4.67 -15.91 -48.01
N LYS A 176 -5.91 -16.12 -47.54
CA LYS A 176 -7.07 -15.37 -48.03
C LYS A 176 -6.91 -13.87 -47.79
N PHE A 177 -6.45 -13.47 -46.61
CA PHE A 177 -6.18 -12.06 -46.30
C PHE A 177 -5.04 -11.48 -47.16
N LEU A 178 -3.95 -12.23 -47.33
CA LEU A 178 -2.80 -11.82 -48.15
C LEU A 178 -3.18 -11.66 -49.63
N ARG A 179 -4.00 -12.56 -50.19
CA ARG A 179 -4.52 -12.45 -51.57
C ARG A 179 -5.30 -11.15 -51.78
N LEU A 180 -6.14 -10.76 -50.82
CA LEU A 180 -6.90 -9.50 -50.90
C LEU A 180 -6.00 -8.25 -50.93
N HIS A 181 -4.79 -8.35 -50.38
CA HIS A 181 -3.83 -7.25 -50.32
C HIS A 181 -2.69 -7.37 -51.35
N GLY A 182 -2.72 -8.39 -52.21
CA GLY A 182 -1.67 -8.63 -53.21
C GLY A 182 -0.29 -8.97 -52.63
N LEU A 183 -0.25 -9.61 -51.45
CA LEU A 183 1.00 -9.99 -50.76
C LEU A 183 1.38 -11.47 -51.00
N ASP A 184 2.65 -11.79 -50.77
CA ASP A 184 3.20 -13.15 -50.95
C ASP A 184 2.55 -14.18 -50.02
N LEU A 185 2.01 -15.23 -50.62
CA LEU A 185 1.38 -16.36 -49.95
C LEU A 185 2.36 -17.13 -49.05
N ILE A 186 1.84 -17.65 -47.94
CA ILE A 186 2.56 -18.53 -47.03
C ILE A 186 2.44 -19.96 -47.54
N LYS A 187 3.57 -20.59 -47.87
CA LYS A 187 3.63 -22.00 -48.27
C LYS A 187 3.51 -22.90 -47.04
N TYR A 188 2.56 -23.84 -47.06
CA TYR A 188 2.38 -24.82 -45.97
C TYR A 188 1.89 -26.18 -46.50
N PRO A 189 2.37 -27.32 -45.97
CA PRO A 189 1.97 -28.64 -46.45
C PRO A 189 0.46 -28.90 -46.37
N GLY A 190 -0.16 -29.17 -47.53
CA GLY A 190 -1.60 -29.42 -47.65
C GLY A 190 -2.48 -28.17 -47.65
N VAL A 191 -1.90 -26.98 -47.83
CA VAL A 191 -2.62 -25.75 -48.14
C VAL A 191 -2.18 -25.32 -49.53
N ASP A 192 -3.02 -25.61 -50.53
CA ASP A 192 -2.69 -25.31 -51.92
C ASP A 192 -2.76 -23.81 -52.19
N ASP A 193 -1.76 -23.32 -52.92
CA ASP A 193 -1.61 -21.89 -53.25
C ASP A 193 -2.63 -21.41 -54.28
N GLY A 194 -3.44 -22.30 -54.87
CA GLY A 194 -4.42 -21.94 -55.89
C GLY A 194 -5.32 -23.09 -56.31
N ASN A 195 -6.57 -23.04 -55.86
CA ASN A 195 -7.75 -23.37 -56.67
C ASN A 195 -8.87 -22.39 -56.30
#